data_AF-A0A6P1CZH7-F1
#
_entry.id   AF-A0A6P1CZH7-F1
#
_cell.length_a   1.000
_cell.length_b   1.000
_cell.length_c   1.000
_cell.angle_alpha   90.00
_cell.angle_beta   90.00
_cell.angle_gamma   90.00
#
_symmetry.space_group_name_H-M   'P 1'
#
loop_
_entity.id
_entity.type
_entity.pdbx_description
1 polymer ?
#
loop_
_entity_poly.entity_id
_entity_poly.type
_entity_poly.pdbx_seq_one_letter_code
_entity_poly.pdbx_strand_id
1 'polypeptide(L)'
;PALLRGLVPRTEPANGPGRRAQGFDLTAVPVVKRERAVLDLVLEHAAAVLGYSSAEEIRSDKGFDEIGFDSLGGVEFRNRLSKATGLQLPSTIVFDYPTVADLAGYLHEQLAATVETAPSTAAAAPG
;
A
#
# COMPACT_ATOMS: atom_id res chain seq x y z
N PRO A 1 24.96 47.22 -15.58
CA PRO A 1 25.14 45.75 -15.50
C PRO A 1 24.71 45.20 -14.13
N ALA A 2 23.56 44.54 -14.08
CA ALA A 2 23.16 43.53 -13.08
C ALA A 2 21.79 42.97 -13.51
N LEU A 3 21.78 41.77 -14.08
CA LEU A 3 20.57 41.01 -14.36
C LEU A 3 20.50 39.89 -13.31
N LEU A 4 19.72 40.08 -12.26
CA LEU A 4 19.25 39.00 -11.40
C LEU A 4 17.83 38.67 -11.86
N ARG A 5 17.73 37.72 -12.81
CA ARG A 5 16.46 37.20 -13.31
C ARG A 5 16.08 35.97 -12.50
N GLY A 6 14.91 36.06 -11.88
CA GLY A 6 13.97 34.94 -11.78
C GLY A 6 14.32 33.85 -10.77
N LEU A 7 13.87 34.05 -9.53
CA LEU A 7 13.35 32.94 -8.75
C LEU A 7 12.33 32.16 -9.60
N VAL A 8 12.52 30.85 -9.71
CA VAL A 8 11.38 29.92 -9.78
C VAL A 8 11.59 28.96 -8.61
N PRO A 9 10.86 29.08 -7.49
CA PRO A 9 10.76 27.97 -6.57
C PRO A 9 10.10 26.83 -7.36
N ARG A 10 10.83 25.75 -7.54
CA ARG A 10 10.25 24.48 -8.00
C ARG A 10 9.20 24.13 -6.96
N THR A 11 7.93 24.23 -7.33
CA THR A 11 6.81 23.75 -6.52
C THR A 11 7.08 22.30 -6.18
N GLU A 12 7.44 22.10 -4.92
CA GLU A 12 7.52 20.81 -4.27
C GLU A 12 6.13 20.17 -4.36
N PRO A 13 5.98 18.93 -4.85
CA PRO A 13 4.68 18.26 -4.78
C PRO A 13 4.29 18.16 -3.31
N ALA A 14 3.11 18.70 -3.01
CA ALA A 14 2.50 18.79 -1.70
C ALA A 14 2.47 17.43 -0.98
N ASN A 15 3.50 17.15 -0.18
CA ASN A 15 3.36 16.25 0.96
C ASN A 15 2.66 17.05 2.07
N GLY A 16 1.32 16.97 2.06
CA GLY A 16 0.50 17.47 3.16
C GLY A 16 0.91 16.82 4.50
N PRO A 17 0.61 17.48 5.63
CA PRO A 17 1.05 17.07 6.95
C PRO A 17 0.58 15.64 7.26
N GLY A 18 1.49 14.84 7.80
CA GLY A 18 1.32 13.42 8.09
C GLY A 18 -0.05 13.08 8.67
N ARG A 19 -0.92 12.55 7.81
CA ARG A 19 -2.00 11.69 8.25
C ARG A 19 -1.31 10.49 8.87
N ARG A 20 -1.32 10.41 10.21
CA ARG A 20 -0.80 9.26 10.96
C ARG A 20 -1.18 8.00 10.20
N ALA A 21 -0.17 7.15 9.95
CA ALA A 21 -0.35 5.83 9.35
C ALA A 21 -1.55 5.17 10.02
N GLN A 22 -2.67 5.13 9.33
CA GLN A 22 -3.79 4.31 9.73
C GLN A 22 -3.42 2.95 9.23
N GLY A 23 -2.70 2.21 10.08
CA GLY A 23 -2.51 0.78 9.89
C GLY A 23 -3.87 0.18 9.60
N PHE A 24 -3.99 -0.49 8.46
CA PHE A 24 -5.21 -1.16 8.08
C PHE A 24 -5.56 -2.22 9.14
N ASP A 25 -6.63 -1.97 9.88
CA ASP A 25 -7.04 -2.81 11.00
C ASP A 25 -7.96 -3.94 10.52
N LEU A 26 -7.38 -5.13 10.35
CA LEU A 26 -8.14 -6.33 10.00
C LEU A 26 -9.08 -6.80 11.13
N THR A 27 -8.85 -6.43 12.39
CA THR A 27 -9.71 -6.83 13.51
C THR A 27 -11.06 -6.12 13.47
N ALA A 28 -11.08 -4.89 12.96
CA ALA A 28 -12.30 -4.13 12.73
C ALA A 28 -13.12 -4.65 11.53
N VAL A 29 -12.53 -5.46 10.65
CA VAL A 29 -13.18 -6.00 9.45
C VAL A 29 -13.65 -7.46 9.70
N PRO A 30 -14.94 -7.78 9.42
CA PRO A 30 -15.44 -9.16 9.50
C PRO A 30 -14.62 -10.11 8.63
N VAL A 31 -14.28 -11.30 9.13
CA VAL A 31 -13.41 -12.29 8.46
C VAL A 31 -13.77 -12.50 6.98
N VAL A 32 -15.07 -12.69 6.71
CA VAL A 32 -15.61 -12.90 5.34
C VAL A 32 -15.45 -11.71 4.39
N LYS A 33 -15.14 -10.52 4.90
CA LYS A 33 -14.90 -9.29 4.12
C LYS A 33 -13.44 -8.86 4.10
N ARG A 34 -12.55 -9.52 4.87
CA ARG A 34 -11.15 -9.09 5.00
C ARG A 34 -10.41 -9.12 3.68
N GLU A 35 -10.52 -10.20 2.92
CA GLU A 35 -9.90 -10.33 1.60
C GLU A 35 -10.36 -9.21 0.65
N ARG A 36 -11.68 -8.99 0.57
CA ARG A 36 -12.26 -7.92 -0.25
C ARG A 36 -11.78 -6.53 0.17
N ALA A 37 -11.67 -6.29 1.48
CA ALA A 37 -11.24 -5.00 2.01
C ALA A 37 -9.73 -4.74 1.77
N VAL A 38 -8.90 -5.80 1.82
CA VAL A 38 -7.48 -5.69 1.43
C VAL A 38 -7.37 -5.42 -0.08
N LEU A 39 -8.14 -6.13 -0.90
CA LEU A 39 -8.17 -5.91 -2.35
C LEU A 39 -8.58 -4.47 -2.71
N ASP A 40 -9.61 -3.94 -2.04
CA ASP A 40 -10.08 -2.57 -2.22
C ASP A 40 -8.96 -1.56 -1.87
N LEU A 41 -8.29 -1.75 -0.73
CA LEU A 41 -7.14 -0.93 -0.32
C LEU A 41 -6.01 -0.95 -1.36
N VAL A 42 -5.70 -2.12 -1.92
CA VAL A 42 -4.66 -2.24 -2.95
C VAL A 42 -5.08 -1.52 -4.24
N LEU A 43 -6.34 -1.64 -4.65
CA LEU A 43 -6.87 -0.93 -5.83
C LEU A 43 -6.90 0.59 -5.63
N GLU A 44 -7.33 1.08 -4.47
CA GLU A 44 -7.33 2.52 -4.13
C GLU A 44 -5.92 3.10 -4.21
N HIS A 45 -4.94 2.40 -3.64
CA HIS A 45 -3.54 2.84 -3.71
C HIS A 45 -2.96 2.76 -5.12
N ALA A 46 -3.35 1.77 -5.92
CA ALA A 46 -2.93 1.67 -7.31
C ALA A 46 -3.54 2.81 -8.15
N ALA A 47 -4.82 3.13 -7.95
CA ALA A 47 -5.50 4.24 -8.63
C ALA A 47 -4.85 5.58 -8.29
N ALA A 48 -4.50 5.80 -7.01
CA ALA A 48 -3.82 7.01 -6.58
C ALA A 48 -2.42 7.17 -7.20
N VAL A 49 -1.70 6.08 -7.49
CA VAL A 49 -0.38 6.11 -8.13
C VAL A 49 -0.49 6.35 -9.63
N LEU A 50 -1.48 5.72 -10.28
CA LEU A 50 -1.73 5.84 -11.72
C LEU A 50 -2.51 7.12 -12.09
N GLY A 51 -3.07 7.82 -11.11
CA GLY A 51 -3.86 9.03 -11.32
C GLY A 51 -5.30 8.76 -11.80
N TYR A 52 -5.81 7.55 -11.59
CA TYR A 52 -7.22 7.22 -11.86
C TYR A 52 -8.14 7.85 -10.81
N SER A 53 -9.38 8.15 -11.22
CA SER A 53 -10.37 8.78 -10.33
C SER A 53 -11.05 7.76 -9.43
N SER A 54 -11.10 6.49 -9.84
CA SER A 54 -11.65 5.39 -9.04
C SER A 54 -10.81 4.11 -9.14
N ALA A 55 -10.80 3.35 -8.05
CA ALA A 55 -10.28 1.98 -7.97
C ALA A 55 -10.96 1.03 -8.98
N GLU A 56 -12.21 1.31 -9.35
CA GLU A 56 -13.00 0.51 -10.31
C GLU A 56 -12.45 0.58 -11.74
N GLU A 57 -11.65 1.61 -12.06
CA GLU A 57 -11.00 1.74 -13.37
C GLU A 57 -9.84 0.75 -13.53
N ILE A 58 -9.35 0.18 -12.42
CA ILE A 58 -8.26 -0.79 -12.41
C ILE A 58 -8.81 -2.21 -12.45
N ARG A 59 -8.37 -2.96 -13.45
CA ARG A 59 -8.67 -4.40 -13.54
C ARG A 59 -7.76 -5.17 -12.60
N SER A 60 -8.33 -5.78 -11.57
CA SER A 60 -7.57 -6.55 -10.56
C SER A 60 -6.88 -7.81 -11.09
N ASP A 61 -7.37 -8.35 -12.21
CA ASP A 61 -6.85 -9.51 -12.93
C ASP A 61 -5.68 -9.17 -13.87
N LYS A 62 -5.46 -7.88 -14.13
CA LYS A 62 -4.42 -7.43 -15.06
C LYS A 62 -3.09 -7.25 -14.36
N GLY A 63 -2.02 -7.54 -15.10
CA GLY A 63 -0.66 -7.27 -14.67
C GLY A 63 -0.46 -5.78 -14.41
N PHE A 64 0.38 -5.44 -13.44
CA PHE A 64 0.78 -4.05 -13.17
C PHE A 64 1.32 -3.38 -14.44
N ASP A 65 2.15 -4.08 -15.23
CA ASP A 65 2.65 -3.56 -16.51
C ASP A 65 1.53 -3.23 -17.51
N GLU A 66 0.47 -4.03 -17.57
CA GLU A 66 -0.65 -3.84 -18.49
C GLU A 66 -1.55 -2.65 -18.11
N ILE A 67 -1.62 -2.30 -16.82
CA ILE A 67 -2.41 -1.15 -16.34
C ILE A 67 -1.62 0.16 -16.31
N GLY A 68 -0.35 0.13 -16.73
CA GLY A 68 0.52 1.30 -16.84
C GLY A 68 1.41 1.56 -15.64
N PHE A 69 1.64 0.55 -14.78
CA PHE A 69 2.67 0.66 -13.74
C PHE A 69 4.06 0.59 -14.36
N ASP A 70 4.87 1.62 -14.09
CA ASP A 70 6.29 1.63 -14.40
C ASP A 70 7.16 1.30 -13.18
N SER A 71 8.48 1.29 -13.36
CA SER A 71 9.42 0.99 -12.28
C SER A 71 9.38 1.99 -11.11
N LEU A 72 9.03 3.26 -11.35
CA LEU A 72 8.92 4.28 -10.30
C LEU A 72 7.58 4.14 -9.56
N GLY A 73 6.49 3.93 -10.30
CA GLY A 73 5.15 3.67 -9.79
C GLY A 73 5.14 2.44 -8.88
N GLY A 74 5.83 1.36 -9.26
CA GLY A 74 5.97 0.15 -8.44
C GLY A 74 6.59 0.43 -7.07
N VAL A 75 7.65 1.25 -7.03
CA VAL A 75 8.31 1.63 -5.78
C VAL A 75 7.43 2.56 -4.94
N GLU A 76 6.77 3.55 -5.55
CA GLU A 76 5.85 4.44 -4.85
C GLU A 76 4.68 3.67 -4.24
N PHE A 77 4.07 2.77 -5.00
CA PHE A 77 2.97 1.92 -4.57
C PHE A 77 3.35 1.01 -3.41
N ARG A 78 4.49 0.32 -3.51
CA ARG A 78 5.05 -0.46 -2.40
C ARG A 78 5.24 0.41 -1.16
N ASN A 79 5.75 1.63 -1.30
CA ASN A 79 5.95 2.54 -0.18
C ASN A 79 4.62 2.99 0.46
N ARG A 80 3.59 3.24 -0.36
CA ARG A 80 2.25 3.57 0.11
C ARG A 80 1.60 2.40 0.85
N LEU A 81 1.64 1.20 0.27
CA LEU A 81 1.12 -0.01 0.89
C LEU A 81 1.82 -0.33 2.21
N SER A 82 3.16 -0.25 2.24
CA SER A 82 3.95 -0.45 3.48
C SER A 82 3.53 0.55 4.57
N LYS A 83 3.28 1.81 4.22
CA LYS A 83 2.78 2.82 5.16
C LYS A 83 1.33 2.58 5.61
N ALA A 84 0.45 2.14 4.71
CA ALA A 84 -0.96 1.89 4.99
C ALA A 84 -1.18 0.62 5.81
N THR A 85 -0.41 -0.43 5.56
CA THR A 85 -0.53 -1.72 6.26
C THR A 85 0.36 -1.81 7.49
N GLY A 86 1.38 -0.94 7.59
CA GLY A 86 2.43 -1.04 8.61
C GLY A 86 3.39 -2.21 8.38
N LEU A 87 3.27 -2.94 7.26
CA LEU A 87 4.13 -4.06 6.91
C LEU A 87 5.42 -3.61 6.23
N GLN A 88 6.49 -4.37 6.43
CA GLN A 88 7.74 -4.21 5.68
C GLN A 88 7.66 -5.05 4.39
N LEU A 89 7.28 -4.41 3.28
CA LEU A 89 7.16 -5.09 1.98
C LEU A 89 8.51 -5.12 1.25
N PRO A 90 8.97 -6.22 0.64
CA PRO A 90 10.16 -6.21 -0.19
C PRO A 90 9.97 -5.33 -1.43
N SER A 91 11.07 -4.78 -1.96
CA SER A 91 11.03 -3.98 -3.19
C SER A 91 10.74 -4.80 -4.45
N THR A 92 10.85 -6.13 -4.37
CA THR A 92 10.52 -7.05 -5.46
C THR A 92 9.06 -7.46 -5.46
N ILE A 93 8.25 -7.03 -4.48
CA ILE A 93 6.87 -7.53 -4.30
C ILE A 93 5.99 -7.36 -5.55
N VAL A 94 6.17 -6.28 -6.31
CA VAL A 94 5.40 -6.01 -7.55
C VAL A 94 5.83 -6.96 -8.69
N PHE A 95 7.05 -7.50 -8.63
CA PHE A 95 7.55 -8.49 -9.58
C PHE A 95 7.20 -9.93 -9.15
N ASP A 96 7.23 -10.22 -7.85
CA ASP A 96 6.78 -11.50 -7.29
C ASP A 96 5.26 -11.68 -7.45
N TYR A 97 4.50 -10.59 -7.29
CA TYR A 97 3.04 -10.54 -7.37
C TYR A 97 2.63 -9.56 -8.48
N PRO A 98 2.60 -10.00 -9.74
CA PRO A 98 2.43 -9.11 -10.88
C PRO A 98 1.00 -8.58 -11.04
N THR A 99 0.01 -9.15 -10.34
CA THR A 99 -1.38 -8.68 -10.38
C THR A 99 -1.82 -8.09 -9.05
N VAL A 100 -2.81 -7.21 -9.09
CA VAL A 100 -3.41 -6.62 -7.89
C VAL A 100 -4.04 -7.70 -7.00
N ALA A 101 -4.68 -8.71 -7.59
CA ALA A 101 -5.29 -9.81 -6.86
C ALA A 101 -4.25 -10.64 -6.09
N ASP A 102 -3.13 -10.99 -6.72
CA ASP A 102 -2.03 -11.72 -6.09
C ASP A 102 -1.43 -10.94 -4.91
N LEU A 103 -1.15 -9.65 -5.12
CA LEU A 103 -0.61 -8.79 -4.08
C LEU A 103 -1.59 -8.62 -2.90
N ALA A 104 -2.88 -8.49 -3.19
CA ALA A 104 -3.91 -8.40 -2.18
C ALA A 104 -4.02 -9.68 -1.33
N GLY A 105 -3.92 -10.85 -1.95
CA GLY A 105 -3.86 -12.13 -1.25
C GLY A 105 -2.67 -12.20 -0.29
N TYR A 106 -1.47 -11.89 -0.78
CA TYR A 106 -0.26 -11.85 0.05
C TYR A 106 -0.39 -10.89 1.24
N LEU A 107 -0.91 -9.68 1.01
CA LEU A 107 -1.13 -8.70 2.08
C LEU A 107 -2.15 -9.18 3.10
N HIS A 108 -3.21 -9.86 2.65
CA HIS A 108 -4.21 -10.44 3.53
C HIS A 108 -3.59 -11.48 4.47
N GLU A 109 -2.78 -12.40 3.94
CA GLU A 109 -2.08 -13.41 4.73
C GLU A 109 -1.12 -12.78 5.73
N GLN A 110 -0.30 -11.81 5.30
CA GLN A 110 0.65 -11.13 6.18
C GLN A 110 -0.05 -10.35 7.30
N LEU A 111 -1.15 -9.66 7.00
CA LEU A 111 -1.93 -8.93 8.00
C LEU A 111 -2.70 -9.89 8.92
N ALA A 112 -3.20 -11.03 8.42
CA ALA A 112 -3.83 -12.04 9.25
C ALA A 112 -2.81 -12.66 10.21
N ALA A 113 -1.60 -12.94 9.72
CA ALA A 113 -0.50 -13.46 10.52
C ALA A 113 -0.12 -12.48 11.64
N THR A 114 -0.06 -11.17 11.41
CA THR A 114 0.26 -10.18 12.47
C THR A 114 -0.83 -10.06 13.53
N VAL A 115 -2.10 -10.26 13.17
CA VAL A 115 -3.22 -10.30 14.14
C VAL A 115 -3.15 -11.58 15.00
N GLU A 116 -2.74 -12.71 14.42
CA GLU A 116 -2.63 -13.99 15.12
C GLU A 116 -1.34 -14.12 15.94
N THR A 117 -0.25 -13.48 15.50
CA THR A 117 1.02 -13.42 16.26
C THR A 117 1.07 -12.36 17.34
N ALA A 118 0.02 -11.53 17.53
CA ALA A 118 -0.09 -10.70 18.73
C ALA A 118 -0.06 -11.63 19.95
N PRO A 119 1.06 -11.70 20.71
CA PRO A 119 1.22 -12.73 21.69
C PRO A 119 0.19 -12.50 22.80
N SER A 120 -0.65 -13.51 23.00
CA SER A 120 -1.24 -13.79 24.30
C SER A 120 -0.10 -13.74 25.33
N THR A 121 0.04 -12.58 25.97
CA THR A 121 0.91 -12.43 27.13
C THR A 121 0.15 -13.02 28.31
N ALA A 122 0.01 -14.35 28.33
CA ALA A 122 -0.46 -15.09 29.49
C ALA A 122 -0.14 -16.59 29.34
N ALA A 123 0.47 -17.12 30.41
CA ALA A 123 0.81 -18.52 30.71
C ALA A 123 2.16 -19.01 30.13
N ALA A 124 3.13 -19.48 30.91
CA ALA A 124 3.21 -19.73 32.34
C ALA A 124 4.69 -19.89 32.76
N ALA A 125 5.03 -19.44 33.96
CA ALA A 125 6.16 -20.00 34.70
C ALA A 125 5.91 -21.49 34.97
N PRO A 126 6.95 -22.32 34.91
CA PRO A 126 7.43 -23.01 36.12
C PRO A 126 8.97 -23.01 36.15
N GLY A 127 9.70 -23.08 37.26
CA GLY A 127 9.46 -23.32 38.68
C GLY A 127 10.85 -23.43 39.32
#